data_AF-A0A5N4ELP4-F1
#
_entry.id   AF-A0A5N4ELP4-F1
#
_cell.length_a   1.000
_cell.length_b   1.000
_cell.length_c   1.000
_cell.angle_alpha   90.00
_cell.angle_beta   90.00
_cell.angle_gamma   90.00
#
_symmetry.space_group_name_H-M   'P 1'
#
loop_
_entity.id
_entity.type
_entity.pdbx_description
1 polymer ?
#
loop_
_entity_poly.entity_id
_entity_poly.type
_entity_poly.pdbx_seq_one_letter_code
_entity_poly.pdbx_strand_id
1 'polypeptide(L)'
;MGYYELLQDERWREFSSLIIKRDNYKCQKCGRIGFRNDLYVPISSLNEALAFFDSITFDGKSLQEIINIPVSFDNSFHFVPLTNMNDLHIAKFTKKKLLPAIMEIRIYNESPIQQEVPFNFKCFRINEVLNNTQSYNPVTISVAHFPISGKTHNGYIYFTNKDAWHPYPCIDKLKIITNEYYISISTAHSKEKSLFSILNVHHKYYKFANPIPWDYAPNALITLCEECHYHIHEEETIPILNEDNKDISHSLQWCDRCNGTGFLPQYQHIENGICFKCRGTKRIFY
;
A
#
# COMPACT_ATOMS: atom_id res chain seq x y z
N MET A 1 5.44 -23.77 10.84
CA MET A 1 5.05 -22.52 10.18
C MET A 1 6.27 -21.60 10.20
N GLY A 2 6.74 -21.14 9.06
CA GLY A 2 7.89 -20.24 8.94
C GLY A 2 7.50 -18.79 9.22
N TYR A 3 8.47 -17.93 9.56
CA TYR A 3 8.21 -16.52 9.84
C TYR A 3 7.53 -15.80 8.66
N TYR A 4 7.92 -16.12 7.43
CA TYR A 4 7.28 -15.59 6.22
C TYR A 4 5.78 -15.89 6.17
N GLU A 5 5.35 -17.08 6.59
CA GLU A 5 3.92 -17.46 6.62
C GLU A 5 3.16 -16.64 7.66
N LEU A 6 3.80 -16.28 8.79
CA LEU A 6 3.21 -15.39 9.79
C LEU A 6 3.03 -13.97 9.23
N LEU A 7 3.93 -13.49 8.36
CA LEU A 7 3.77 -12.20 7.70
C LEU A 7 2.64 -12.19 6.67
N GLN A 8 2.15 -13.35 6.23
CA GLN A 8 0.97 -13.46 5.37
C GLN A 8 -0.34 -13.63 6.15
N ASP A 9 -0.26 -13.78 7.48
CA ASP A 9 -1.42 -13.97 8.36
C ASP A 9 -2.26 -12.69 8.45
N GLU A 10 -3.58 -12.86 8.53
CA GLU A 10 -4.53 -11.75 8.67
C GLU A 10 -4.28 -10.92 9.94
N ARG A 11 -3.85 -11.54 11.03
CA ARG A 11 -3.52 -10.85 12.28
C ARG A 11 -2.34 -9.91 12.11
N TRP A 12 -1.31 -10.35 11.38
CA TRP A 12 -0.19 -9.46 11.03
C TRP A 12 -0.70 -8.32 10.16
N ARG A 13 -1.49 -8.62 9.12
CA ARG A 13 -2.05 -7.62 8.21
C ARG A 13 -2.81 -6.53 8.96
N GLU A 14 -3.71 -6.89 9.86
CA GLU A 14 -4.47 -5.95 10.68
C GLU A 14 -3.56 -5.14 11.62
N PHE A 15 -2.73 -5.83 12.41
CA PHE A 15 -1.85 -5.20 13.38
C PHE A 15 -0.91 -4.19 12.71
N SER A 16 -0.27 -4.58 11.62
CA SER A 16 0.67 -3.74 10.90
C SER A 16 -0.04 -2.59 10.14
N SER A 17 -1.32 -2.74 9.75
CA SER A 17 -2.13 -1.61 9.22
C SER A 17 -2.31 -0.53 10.28
N LEU A 18 -2.54 -0.92 11.53
CA LEU A 18 -2.68 0.02 12.65
C LEU A 18 -1.38 0.79 12.90
N ILE A 19 -0.22 0.14 12.78
CA ILE A 19 1.08 0.80 12.92
C ILE A 19 1.31 1.82 11.80
N ILE A 20 1.05 1.46 10.54
CA ILE A 20 1.19 2.40 9.41
C ILE A 20 0.24 3.59 9.54
N LYS A 21 -1.00 3.35 9.97
CA LYS A 21 -1.99 4.41 10.22
C LYS A 21 -1.55 5.33 11.37
N ARG A 22 -1.04 4.78 12.48
CA ARG A 22 -0.44 5.54 13.58
C ARG A 22 0.70 6.44 13.08
N ASP A 23 1.53 5.92 12.20
CA ASP A 23 2.68 6.60 11.59
C ASP A 23 2.27 7.49 10.39
N ASN A 24 0.96 7.73 10.22
CA ASN A 24 0.37 8.61 9.23
C ASN A 24 0.82 8.30 7.78
N TYR A 25 0.96 7.02 7.44
CA TYR A 25 1.35 6.57 6.10
C TYR A 25 2.66 7.21 5.63
N LYS A 26 3.58 7.48 6.57
CA LYS A 26 4.89 8.07 6.31
C LYS A 26 5.99 7.19 6.88
N CYS A 27 7.08 7.08 6.13
CA CYS A 27 8.34 6.58 6.66
C CYS A 27 8.80 7.48 7.81
N GLN A 28 9.00 6.92 8.98
CA GLN A 28 9.40 7.67 10.17
C GLN A 28 10.88 8.09 10.15
N LYS A 29 11.67 7.60 9.19
CA LYS A 29 13.09 8.00 8.99
C LYS A 29 13.24 9.13 7.97
N CYS A 30 12.58 9.04 6.81
CA CYS A 30 12.75 10.00 5.71
C CYS A 30 11.52 10.85 5.39
N GLY A 31 10.37 10.61 6.03
CA GLY A 31 9.14 11.37 5.82
C GLY A 31 8.38 11.06 4.52
N ARG A 32 8.95 10.23 3.63
CA ARG A 32 8.27 9.82 2.38
C ARG A 32 6.94 9.15 2.70
N ILE A 33 5.90 9.60 2.00
CA ILE A 33 4.59 8.99 2.04
C ILE A 33 4.61 7.64 1.32
N GLY A 34 3.69 6.76 1.67
CA GLY A 34 3.61 5.49 0.98
C GLY A 34 2.46 4.61 1.46
N PHE A 35 2.40 3.42 0.89
CA PHE A 35 1.38 2.43 1.19
C PHE A 35 2.00 1.04 1.22
N ARG A 36 1.28 0.08 1.76
CA ARG A 36 1.66 -1.31 1.53
C ARG A 36 1.33 -1.75 0.12
N ASN A 37 2.23 -2.52 -0.45
CA ASN A 37 2.03 -3.07 -1.78
C ASN A 37 0.95 -4.17 -1.74
N ASP A 38 0.04 -4.13 -2.72
CA ASP A 38 -1.00 -5.12 -2.94
C ASP A 38 -1.94 -5.38 -1.76
N LEU A 39 -2.18 -4.36 -0.93
CA LEU A 39 -3.08 -4.47 0.22
C LEU A 39 -4.23 -3.46 0.19
N TYR A 40 -5.44 -3.93 0.47
CA TYR A 40 -6.59 -3.07 0.78
C TYR A 40 -6.49 -2.57 2.22
N VAL A 41 -6.47 -1.26 2.38
CA VAL A 41 -6.44 -0.58 3.68
C VAL A 41 -7.80 0.08 3.89
N PRO A 42 -8.56 -0.31 4.94
CA PRO A 42 -9.86 0.28 5.20
C PRO A 42 -9.73 1.76 5.60
N ILE A 43 -10.67 2.57 5.11
CA ILE A 43 -10.86 3.98 5.47
C ILE A 43 -12.31 4.20 5.91
N SER A 44 -12.51 5.13 6.82
CA SER A 44 -13.81 5.50 7.39
C SER A 44 -14.55 6.59 6.60
N SER A 45 -13.85 7.28 5.69
CA SER A 45 -14.42 8.32 4.82
C SER A 45 -13.46 8.68 3.68
N LEU A 46 -13.97 9.37 2.64
CA LEU A 46 -13.13 9.99 1.62
C LEU A 46 -12.16 11.02 2.21
N ASN A 47 -12.59 11.79 3.22
CA ASN A 47 -11.74 12.81 3.86
C ASN A 47 -10.49 12.20 4.52
N GLU A 48 -10.62 11.02 5.11
CA GLU A 48 -9.46 10.27 5.63
C GLU A 48 -8.47 9.96 4.49
N ALA A 49 -8.96 9.58 3.31
CA ALA A 49 -8.09 9.34 2.16
C ALA A 49 -7.46 10.63 1.62
N LEU A 50 -8.21 11.72 1.56
CA LEU A 50 -7.72 13.01 1.07
C LEU A 50 -6.61 13.60 1.96
N ALA A 51 -6.69 13.38 3.28
CA ALA A 51 -5.68 13.84 4.22
C ALA A 51 -4.27 13.29 3.90
N PHE A 52 -4.15 12.15 3.23
CA PHE A 52 -2.85 11.61 2.78
C PHE A 52 -2.20 12.46 1.68
N PHE A 53 -2.99 13.24 0.96
CA PHE A 53 -2.57 14.07 -0.17
C PHE A 53 -2.48 15.55 0.18
N ASP A 54 -2.68 15.95 1.44
CA ASP A 54 -2.62 17.36 1.86
C ASP A 54 -1.26 18.01 1.53
N SER A 55 -0.19 17.21 1.47
CA SER A 55 1.15 17.67 1.09
C SER A 55 1.50 17.43 -0.39
N ILE A 56 0.58 16.98 -1.22
CA ILE A 56 0.79 16.68 -2.64
C ILE A 56 -0.11 17.55 -3.50
N THR A 57 0.46 18.17 -4.53
CA THR A 57 -0.28 18.96 -5.50
C THR A 57 0.01 18.45 -6.91
N PHE A 58 -1.03 18.20 -7.68
CA PHE A 58 -0.93 17.79 -9.08
C PHE A 58 -1.07 19.02 -9.96
N ASP A 59 0.04 19.52 -10.52
CA ASP A 59 0.08 20.77 -11.31
C ASP A 59 -0.56 21.95 -10.56
N GLY A 60 -0.17 22.12 -9.30
CA GLY A 60 -0.63 23.19 -8.41
C GLY A 60 -2.04 23.01 -7.84
N LYS A 61 -2.75 21.92 -8.16
CA LYS A 61 -4.08 21.61 -7.62
C LYS A 61 -4.04 20.47 -6.61
N SER A 62 -4.77 20.60 -5.52
CA SER A 62 -5.03 19.50 -4.59
C SER A 62 -5.88 18.40 -5.25
N LEU A 63 -5.83 17.19 -4.68
CA LEU A 63 -6.69 16.10 -5.13
C LEU A 63 -8.18 16.44 -4.99
N GLN A 64 -8.54 17.17 -3.93
CA GLN A 64 -9.92 17.61 -3.69
C GLN A 64 -10.41 18.58 -4.78
N GLU A 65 -9.57 19.55 -5.19
CA GLU A 65 -9.90 20.45 -6.30
C GLU A 65 -10.13 19.67 -7.59
N ILE A 66 -9.32 18.64 -7.87
CA ILE A 66 -9.46 17.80 -9.07
C ILE A 66 -10.77 17.01 -9.06
N ILE A 67 -11.14 16.43 -7.90
CA ILE A 67 -12.40 15.70 -7.72
C ILE A 67 -13.61 16.61 -7.94
N ASN A 68 -13.52 17.88 -7.52
CA ASN A 68 -14.61 18.84 -7.61
C ASN A 68 -14.75 19.49 -9.00
N ILE A 69 -13.87 19.21 -9.96
CA ILE A 69 -14.00 19.75 -11.32
C ILE A 69 -15.30 19.22 -11.93
N PRO A 70 -16.24 20.10 -12.35
CA PRO A 70 -17.51 19.67 -12.92
C PRO A 70 -17.31 18.74 -14.12
N VAL A 71 -18.20 17.75 -14.22
CA VAL A 71 -18.14 16.70 -15.24
C VAL A 71 -19.39 16.77 -16.10
N SER A 72 -19.24 16.64 -17.42
CA SER A 72 -20.35 16.41 -18.34
C SER A 72 -20.59 14.90 -18.48
N PHE A 73 -21.85 14.48 -18.49
CA PHE A 73 -22.24 13.08 -18.66
C PHE A 73 -21.80 12.55 -20.03
N ASP A 74 -21.21 11.34 -20.06
CA ASP A 74 -21.06 10.59 -21.32
C ASP A 74 -21.26 9.06 -21.17
N ASN A 75 -21.39 8.50 -19.95
CA ASN A 75 -21.45 7.04 -19.75
C ASN A 75 -22.43 6.60 -18.63
N SER A 76 -23.08 5.44 -18.80
CA SER A 76 -23.95 4.77 -17.83
C SER A 76 -23.55 3.28 -17.65
N PHE A 77 -23.67 2.74 -16.43
CA PHE A 77 -23.17 1.39 -16.08
C PHE A 77 -24.17 0.61 -15.21
N HIS A 78 -23.96 -0.70 -15.03
CA HIS A 78 -24.76 -1.53 -14.11
C HIS A 78 -23.85 -2.39 -13.23
N PHE A 79 -24.00 -2.33 -11.91
CA PHE A 79 -23.23 -3.21 -11.02
C PHE A 79 -23.87 -4.59 -10.96
N VAL A 80 -23.06 -5.65 -10.97
CA VAL A 80 -23.55 -7.03 -10.83
C VAL A 80 -22.83 -7.72 -9.68
N PRO A 81 -23.54 -8.50 -8.84
CA PRO A 81 -22.93 -9.26 -7.75
C PRO A 81 -21.85 -10.21 -8.26
N LEU A 82 -20.79 -10.41 -7.46
CA LEU A 82 -19.87 -11.53 -7.67
C LEU A 82 -20.52 -12.82 -7.19
N THR A 83 -20.45 -13.86 -8.04
CA THR A 83 -21.08 -15.17 -7.80
C THR A 83 -20.63 -15.89 -6.54
N ASN A 84 -19.52 -15.47 -5.89
CA ASN A 84 -18.95 -16.14 -4.72
C ASN A 84 -18.84 -15.26 -3.46
N MET A 85 -19.22 -13.97 -3.50
CA MET A 85 -19.30 -13.09 -2.31
C MET A 85 -20.42 -12.06 -2.52
N ASN A 86 -21.54 -12.21 -1.80
CA ASN A 86 -22.76 -11.41 -2.03
C ASN A 86 -22.60 -9.91 -1.72
N ASP A 87 -21.61 -9.54 -0.90
CA ASP A 87 -21.39 -8.17 -0.42
C ASP A 87 -20.38 -7.38 -1.28
N LEU A 88 -19.77 -8.02 -2.29
CA LEU A 88 -18.81 -7.41 -3.20
C LEU A 88 -19.39 -7.36 -4.62
N HIS A 89 -19.58 -6.15 -5.15
CA HIS A 89 -20.16 -5.91 -6.47
C HIS A 89 -19.10 -5.44 -7.46
N ILE A 90 -19.17 -5.93 -8.69
CA ILE A 90 -18.31 -5.48 -9.80
C ILE A 90 -19.16 -4.70 -10.79
N ALA A 91 -18.65 -3.57 -11.28
CA ALA A 91 -19.27 -2.85 -12.39
C ALA A 91 -19.27 -3.74 -13.66
N LYS A 92 -20.45 -4.04 -14.23
CA LYS A 92 -20.60 -4.58 -15.59
C LYS A 92 -21.14 -3.48 -16.53
N PHE A 93 -20.84 -3.62 -17.82
CA PHE A 93 -20.94 -2.53 -18.81
C PHE A 93 -22.00 -2.86 -19.86
N THR A 94 -22.84 -1.89 -20.23
CA THR A 94 -23.88 -2.03 -21.27
C THR A 94 -23.55 -1.32 -22.61
N LYS A 95 -22.51 -0.46 -22.72
CA LYS A 95 -22.16 0.26 -23.96
C LYS A 95 -20.69 0.13 -24.42
N LYS A 96 -20.48 0.29 -25.75
CA LYS A 96 -19.51 -0.42 -26.62
C LYS A 96 -18.17 0.29 -26.92
N LYS A 97 -17.70 1.25 -26.12
CA LYS A 97 -16.36 1.84 -26.26
C LYS A 97 -15.76 2.06 -24.88
N LEU A 98 -14.60 1.45 -24.58
CA LEU A 98 -14.00 1.54 -23.25
C LEU A 98 -12.52 1.94 -23.24
N LEU A 99 -12.15 2.67 -22.19
CA LEU A 99 -10.79 2.79 -21.66
C LEU A 99 -10.56 1.68 -20.60
N PRO A 100 -9.42 0.96 -20.62
CA PRO A 100 -9.16 -0.20 -19.75
C PRO A 100 -9.27 0.05 -18.23
N ALA A 101 -9.05 1.29 -17.78
CA ALA A 101 -9.01 1.64 -16.35
C ALA A 101 -10.35 1.44 -15.61
N ILE A 102 -11.49 1.52 -16.31
CA ILE A 102 -12.83 1.49 -15.71
C ILE A 102 -13.27 0.05 -15.38
N MET A 103 -12.68 -0.96 -16.03
CA MET A 103 -13.08 -2.38 -15.85
C MET A 103 -12.77 -2.97 -14.47
N GLU A 104 -12.02 -2.26 -13.62
CA GLU A 104 -11.55 -2.75 -12.33
C GLU A 104 -12.28 -2.14 -11.12
N ILE A 105 -13.34 -1.36 -11.33
CA ILE A 105 -14.11 -0.76 -10.23
C ILE A 105 -14.88 -1.88 -9.49
N ARG A 106 -14.49 -2.12 -8.24
CA ARG A 106 -15.18 -3.03 -7.29
C ARG A 106 -15.72 -2.19 -6.16
N ILE A 107 -17.01 -2.30 -5.86
CA ILE A 107 -17.66 -1.55 -4.78
C ILE A 107 -18.23 -2.56 -3.78
N TYR A 108 -18.03 -2.31 -2.50
CA TYR A 108 -18.72 -3.04 -1.44
C TYR A 108 -20.12 -2.45 -1.27
N ASN A 109 -21.15 -3.28 -1.35
CA ASN A 109 -22.51 -2.86 -1.05
C ASN A 109 -23.22 -3.93 -0.23
N GLU A 110 -23.92 -3.53 0.83
CA GLU A 110 -24.74 -4.41 1.66
C GLU A 110 -25.97 -4.95 0.90
N SER A 111 -26.30 -4.37 -0.26
CA SER A 111 -27.42 -4.82 -1.10
C SER A 111 -27.05 -4.81 -2.59
N PRO A 112 -27.52 -5.81 -3.37
CA PRO A 112 -27.37 -5.81 -4.82
C PRO A 112 -27.94 -4.54 -5.44
N ILE A 113 -27.11 -3.82 -6.19
CA ILE A 113 -27.59 -2.73 -7.04
C ILE A 113 -28.31 -3.37 -8.24
N GLN A 114 -29.64 -3.34 -8.23
CA GLN A 114 -30.47 -4.00 -9.25
C GLN A 114 -30.76 -3.10 -10.48
N GLN A 115 -30.28 -1.86 -10.49
CA GLN A 115 -30.59 -0.85 -11.52
C GLN A 115 -29.31 -0.30 -12.17
N GLU A 116 -29.41 0.19 -13.41
CA GLU A 116 -28.34 0.98 -14.03
C GLU A 116 -28.04 2.24 -13.18
N VAL A 117 -26.77 2.44 -12.88
CA VAL A 117 -26.26 3.57 -12.12
C VAL A 117 -25.50 4.48 -13.08
N PRO A 118 -26.02 5.68 -13.40
CA PRO A 118 -25.23 6.68 -14.12
C PRO A 118 -24.10 7.17 -13.22
N PHE A 119 -22.91 7.38 -13.78
CA PHE A 119 -21.81 7.98 -13.03
C PHE A 119 -20.95 8.88 -13.91
N ASN A 120 -20.42 9.94 -13.30
CA ASN A 120 -19.56 10.90 -13.98
C ASN A 120 -18.13 10.38 -14.00
N PHE A 121 -17.49 10.26 -15.17
CA PHE A 121 -16.10 9.80 -15.30
C PHE A 121 -15.23 10.86 -15.96
N LYS A 122 -14.05 11.11 -15.40
CA LYS A 122 -13.03 11.95 -16.04
C LYS A 122 -11.64 11.38 -15.82
N CYS A 123 -10.81 11.50 -16.85
CA CYS A 123 -9.40 11.15 -16.80
C CYS A 123 -8.57 12.41 -17.05
N PHE A 124 -7.73 12.76 -16.09
CA PHE A 124 -6.80 13.88 -16.15
C PHE A 124 -5.41 13.31 -16.38
N ARG A 125 -4.70 13.84 -17.38
CA ARG A 125 -3.28 13.58 -17.58
C ARG A 125 -2.52 14.83 -17.18
N ILE A 126 -1.73 14.71 -16.13
CA ILE A 126 -1.02 15.80 -15.48
C ILE A 126 0.47 15.49 -15.58
N ASN A 127 1.28 16.50 -15.93
CA ASN A 127 2.72 16.36 -15.94
C ASN A 127 3.25 16.89 -14.61
N GLU A 128 3.64 16.00 -13.71
CA GLU A 128 4.13 16.38 -12.38
C GLU A 128 5.65 16.29 -12.31
N VAL A 129 6.28 17.27 -11.65
CA VAL A 129 7.72 17.30 -11.42
C VAL A 129 8.01 16.52 -10.15
N LEU A 130 8.60 15.32 -10.27
CA LEU A 130 8.93 14.49 -9.11
C LEU A 130 10.34 14.79 -8.57
N ASN A 131 10.41 14.97 -7.25
CA ASN A 131 11.63 14.93 -6.44
C ASN A 131 12.80 15.79 -6.98
N ASN A 132 12.55 17.06 -7.33
CA ASN A 132 13.57 18.00 -7.85
C ASN A 132 14.35 17.52 -9.08
N THR A 133 13.95 16.42 -9.70
CA THR A 133 14.45 16.04 -11.01
C THR A 133 13.57 16.74 -12.02
N GLN A 134 14.12 17.55 -12.93
CA GLN A 134 13.35 18.28 -13.97
C GLN A 134 12.62 17.35 -14.98
N SER A 135 12.37 16.10 -14.60
CA SER A 135 11.65 15.10 -15.36
C SER A 135 10.17 15.18 -15.04
N TYR A 136 9.35 15.45 -16.05
CA TYR A 136 7.90 15.34 -15.96
C TYR A 136 7.50 13.87 -16.04
N ASN A 137 6.86 13.36 -14.99
CA ASN A 137 6.21 12.07 -15.05
C ASN A 137 4.72 12.27 -15.32
N PRO A 138 4.15 11.57 -16.31
CA PRO A 138 2.72 11.66 -16.57
C PRO A 138 1.96 10.94 -15.44
N VAL A 139 1.26 11.72 -14.63
CA VAL A 139 0.29 11.24 -13.65
C VAL A 139 -1.07 11.22 -14.33
N THR A 140 -1.72 10.06 -14.27
CA THR A 140 -3.08 9.86 -14.76
C THR A 140 -4.01 9.73 -13.57
N ILE A 141 -4.92 10.67 -13.40
CA ILE A 141 -5.95 10.64 -12.36
C ILE A 141 -7.29 10.37 -13.01
N SER A 142 -7.94 9.27 -12.65
CA SER A 142 -9.30 8.96 -13.07
C SER A 142 -10.25 9.10 -11.89
N VAL A 143 -11.32 9.88 -12.05
CA VAL A 143 -12.34 10.07 -11.03
C VAL A 143 -13.67 9.58 -11.58
N ALA A 144 -14.36 8.75 -10.81
CA ALA A 144 -15.73 8.34 -11.02
C ALA A 144 -16.57 8.70 -9.78
N HIS A 145 -17.69 9.39 -9.99
CA HIS A 145 -18.66 9.76 -8.95
C HIS A 145 -20.01 9.13 -9.25
N PHE A 146 -20.53 8.31 -8.32
CA PHE A 146 -21.78 7.57 -8.44
C PHE A 146 -22.69 7.81 -7.22
N PRO A 147 -24.02 7.66 -7.36
CA PRO A 147 -24.96 7.69 -6.23
C PRO A 147 -24.51 6.80 -5.08
N ILE A 148 -24.66 7.31 -3.85
CA ILE A 148 -24.29 6.60 -2.61
C ILE A 148 -24.90 5.20 -2.62
N SER A 149 -24.04 4.19 -2.64
CA SER A 149 -24.46 2.80 -2.77
C SER A 149 -24.82 2.14 -1.43
N GLY A 150 -24.40 2.68 -0.27
CA GLY A 150 -24.60 2.06 1.04
C GLY A 150 -24.84 3.04 2.18
N LYS A 151 -25.18 2.53 3.38
CA LYS A 151 -25.49 3.37 4.57
C LYS A 151 -24.26 3.83 5.35
N THR A 152 -23.13 3.16 5.17
CA THR A 152 -21.88 3.46 5.88
C THR A 152 -20.95 4.30 4.99
N HIS A 153 -20.15 5.20 5.56
CA HIS A 153 -19.21 6.03 4.78
C HIS A 153 -17.86 5.32 4.54
N ASN A 154 -17.86 4.00 4.55
CA ASN A 154 -16.64 3.20 4.54
C ASN A 154 -16.06 3.07 3.14
N GLY A 155 -14.77 2.78 3.07
CA GLY A 155 -14.06 2.58 1.82
C GLY A 155 -12.73 1.88 2.03
N TYR A 156 -11.95 1.80 0.95
CA TYR A 156 -10.61 1.24 0.98
C TYR A 156 -9.68 2.03 0.08
N ILE A 157 -8.41 2.09 0.49
CA ILE A 157 -7.29 2.44 -0.37
C ILE A 157 -6.58 1.16 -0.78
N TYR A 158 -6.23 1.05 -2.04
CA TYR A 158 -5.43 -0.04 -2.57
C TYR A 158 -4.29 0.52 -3.39
N PHE A 159 -3.06 0.18 -3.01
CA PHE A 159 -1.86 0.53 -3.75
C PHE A 159 -1.24 -0.73 -4.33
N THR A 160 -0.81 -0.63 -5.58
CA THR A 160 0.05 -1.64 -6.20
C THR A 160 1.16 -0.94 -6.96
N ASN A 161 2.39 -1.35 -6.68
CA ASN A 161 3.55 -1.09 -7.49
C ASN A 161 3.85 -2.39 -8.22
N LYS A 162 3.62 -2.41 -9.54
CA LYS A 162 3.96 -3.55 -10.38
C LYS A 162 5.23 -3.25 -11.14
N ASP A 163 6.21 -4.14 -11.00
CA ASP A 163 7.31 -4.24 -11.95
C ASP A 163 6.70 -4.52 -13.33
N ALA A 164 6.84 -3.57 -14.26
CA ALA A 164 6.54 -3.85 -15.65
C ALA A 164 7.70 -4.66 -16.25
N TRP A 165 7.41 -5.53 -17.21
CA TRP A 165 8.46 -6.21 -17.97
C TRP A 165 9.38 -5.17 -18.61
N HIS A 166 10.69 -5.31 -18.47
CA HIS A 166 11.63 -4.44 -19.17
C HIS A 166 11.35 -4.49 -20.68
N PRO A 167 11.27 -3.34 -21.40
CA PRO A 167 11.74 -2.00 -21.05
C PRO A 167 10.66 -1.04 -20.50
N TYR A 168 9.51 -1.54 -20.06
CA TYR A 168 8.40 -0.68 -19.66
C TYR A 168 8.61 -0.10 -18.24
N PRO A 169 8.13 1.14 -17.99
CA PRO A 169 8.24 1.77 -16.67
C PRO A 169 7.40 1.03 -15.63
N CYS A 170 7.87 0.99 -14.38
CA CYS A 170 7.07 0.57 -13.23
C CYS A 170 5.80 1.44 -13.19
N ILE A 171 4.68 0.83 -12.80
CA ILE A 171 3.40 1.54 -12.69
C ILE A 171 2.96 1.49 -11.24
N ASP A 172 2.97 2.65 -10.61
CA ASP A 172 2.22 2.88 -9.39
C ASP A 172 0.74 2.99 -9.77
N LYS A 173 -0.11 2.22 -9.10
CA LYS A 173 -1.55 2.34 -9.21
C LYS A 173 -2.15 2.39 -7.83
N LEU A 174 -2.61 3.57 -7.46
CA LEU A 174 -3.36 3.81 -6.24
C LEU A 174 -4.84 3.95 -6.57
N LYS A 175 -5.69 3.29 -5.80
CA LYS A 175 -7.15 3.36 -5.90
C LYS A 175 -7.72 3.77 -4.55
N ILE A 176 -8.60 4.76 -4.56
CA ILE A 176 -9.44 5.12 -3.42
C ILE A 176 -10.87 4.78 -3.83
N ILE A 177 -11.51 3.93 -3.04
CA ILE A 177 -12.85 3.43 -3.33
C ILE A 177 -13.70 3.66 -2.10
N THR A 178 -14.81 4.37 -2.28
CA THR A 178 -15.83 4.59 -1.24
C THR A 178 -17.20 4.23 -1.82
N ASN A 179 -18.25 4.39 -1.02
CA ASN A 179 -19.62 4.20 -1.48
C ASN A 179 -20.14 5.28 -2.44
N GLU A 180 -19.34 6.31 -2.74
CA GLU A 180 -19.71 7.42 -3.63
C GLU A 180 -18.65 7.71 -4.71
N TYR A 181 -17.40 7.38 -4.45
CA TYR A 181 -16.27 7.71 -5.32
C TYR A 181 -15.40 6.51 -5.64
N TYR A 182 -14.94 6.45 -6.89
CA TYR A 182 -13.75 5.71 -7.31
C TYR A 182 -12.73 6.71 -7.85
N ILE A 183 -11.54 6.71 -7.28
CA ILE A 183 -10.42 7.56 -7.70
C ILE A 183 -9.25 6.64 -7.97
N SER A 184 -8.68 6.71 -9.16
CA SER A 184 -7.45 5.99 -9.53
C SER A 184 -6.37 7.00 -9.85
N ILE A 185 -5.21 6.87 -9.23
CA ILE A 185 -4.01 7.65 -9.53
C ILE A 185 -2.97 6.67 -10.06
N SER A 186 -2.43 6.95 -11.24
CA SER A 186 -1.44 6.09 -11.88
C SER A 186 -0.28 6.90 -12.40
N THR A 187 0.94 6.48 -12.07
CA THR A 187 2.16 7.14 -12.54
C THR A 187 3.12 6.08 -13.08
N ALA A 188 3.69 6.38 -14.24
CA ALA A 188 4.76 5.60 -14.83
C ALA A 188 6.10 6.17 -14.33
N HIS A 189 6.96 5.31 -13.78
CA HIS A 189 8.22 5.73 -13.20
C HIS A 189 9.33 4.69 -13.39
N SER A 190 10.58 5.11 -13.22
CA SER A 190 11.69 4.20 -12.94
C SER A 190 11.59 3.74 -11.49
N LYS A 191 12.08 2.54 -11.16
CA LYS A 191 12.02 1.96 -9.80
C LYS A 191 12.45 2.93 -8.69
N GLU A 192 13.45 3.76 -8.94
CA GLU A 192 13.99 4.77 -7.99
C GLU A 192 13.14 6.05 -7.83
N LYS A 193 12.07 6.23 -8.62
CA LYS A 193 11.32 7.50 -8.75
C LYS A 193 9.81 7.34 -8.56
N SER A 194 9.38 6.33 -7.81
CA SER A 194 7.98 6.18 -7.44
C SER A 194 7.49 7.41 -6.67
N LEU A 195 6.21 7.77 -6.87
CA LEU A 195 5.55 8.83 -6.10
C LEU A 195 5.25 8.37 -4.67
N PHE A 196 5.04 7.06 -4.47
CA PHE A 196 4.66 6.46 -3.20
C PHE A 196 5.63 5.35 -2.81
N SER A 197 6.26 5.46 -1.65
CA SER A 197 7.10 4.37 -1.16
C SER A 197 6.30 3.13 -0.76
N ILE A 198 6.94 1.96 -0.83
CA ILE A 198 6.41 0.74 -0.23
C ILE A 198 6.72 0.76 1.26
N LEU A 199 5.70 0.93 2.08
CA LEU A 199 5.86 0.99 3.53
C LEU A 199 5.86 -0.41 4.15
N ASN A 200 6.81 -0.62 5.06
CA ASN A 200 7.01 -1.82 5.85
C ASN A 200 6.93 -1.48 7.35
N VAL A 201 6.48 -2.44 8.14
CA VAL A 201 6.51 -2.33 9.61
C VAL A 201 7.74 -3.08 10.10
N HIS A 202 8.66 -2.33 10.70
CA HIS A 202 9.93 -2.84 11.18
C HIS A 202 9.91 -2.99 12.71
N HIS A 203 10.42 -4.11 13.21
CA HIS A 203 10.61 -4.36 14.63
C HIS A 203 11.91 -3.69 15.11
N LYS A 204 11.83 -2.82 16.10
CA LYS A 204 13.00 -2.18 16.73
C LYS A 204 13.84 -3.15 17.57
N TYR A 205 13.23 -4.26 17.98
CA TYR A 205 13.86 -5.37 18.67
C TYR A 205 13.03 -6.63 18.46
N TYR A 206 13.65 -7.79 18.63
CA TYR A 206 12.95 -9.07 18.72
C TYR A 206 13.02 -9.61 20.15
N LYS A 207 11.97 -10.31 20.61
CA LYS A 207 12.03 -11.11 21.84
C LYS A 207 12.54 -12.50 21.49
N PHE A 208 13.49 -13.00 22.27
CA PHE A 208 13.96 -14.39 22.17
C PHE A 208 12.79 -15.36 22.39
N ALA A 209 12.76 -16.47 21.64
CA ALA A 209 11.67 -17.46 21.66
C ALA A 209 10.30 -16.92 21.20
N ASN A 210 10.24 -15.74 20.56
CA ASN A 210 8.97 -15.18 20.06
C ASN A 210 8.85 -15.25 18.52
N PRO A 211 8.06 -16.19 18.00
CA PRO A 211 7.80 -16.28 16.58
C PRO A 211 6.76 -15.24 16.09
N ILE A 212 5.93 -14.69 16.97
CA ILE A 212 4.69 -13.99 16.61
C ILE A 212 4.96 -12.50 16.33
N PRO A 213 4.86 -12.02 15.07
CA PRO A 213 5.25 -10.66 14.73
C PRO A 213 4.31 -9.58 15.29
N TRP A 214 3.05 -9.91 15.57
CA TRP A 214 2.07 -9.01 16.20
C TRP A 214 2.03 -9.10 17.74
N ASP A 215 2.89 -9.89 18.38
CA ASP A 215 2.99 -9.99 19.85
C ASP A 215 3.98 -8.96 20.44
N TYR A 216 3.82 -7.72 20.02
CA TYR A 216 4.69 -6.59 20.39
C TYR A 216 3.84 -5.38 20.71
N ALA A 217 4.28 -4.58 21.69
CA ALA A 217 3.66 -3.29 21.96
C ALA A 217 3.88 -2.37 20.74
N PRO A 218 2.91 -1.50 20.36
CA PRO A 218 3.04 -0.67 19.17
C PRO A 218 4.35 0.11 19.08
N ASN A 219 4.85 0.65 20.21
CA ASN A 219 6.09 1.42 20.26
C ASN A 219 7.37 0.62 19.93
N ALA A 220 7.30 -0.72 19.99
CA ALA A 220 8.36 -1.63 19.54
C ALA A 220 8.47 -1.71 18.02
N LEU A 221 7.51 -1.12 17.29
CA LEU A 221 7.50 -1.11 15.82
C LEU A 221 7.51 0.31 15.26
N ILE A 222 8.01 0.42 14.05
CA ILE A 222 8.15 1.67 13.31
C ILE A 222 7.85 1.44 11.83
N THR A 223 7.13 2.37 11.21
CA THR A 223 6.91 2.33 9.76
C THR A 223 8.10 2.94 9.02
N LEU A 224 8.63 2.20 8.05
CA LEU A 224 9.75 2.61 7.21
C LEU A 224 9.43 2.33 5.73
N CYS A 225 9.94 3.15 4.82
CA CYS A 225 9.97 2.78 3.40
C CYS A 225 10.95 1.62 3.19
N GLU A 226 10.79 0.92 2.07
CA GLU A 226 11.61 -0.19 1.62
C GLU A 226 13.12 0.11 1.66
N GLU A 227 13.51 1.33 1.30
CA GLU A 227 14.90 1.79 1.27
C GLU A 227 15.45 2.04 2.69
N CYS A 228 14.71 2.78 3.52
CA CYS A 228 15.11 3.00 4.91
C CYS A 228 15.11 1.69 5.71
N HIS A 229 14.18 0.79 5.42
CA HIS A 229 14.11 -0.54 6.03
C HIS A 229 15.35 -1.38 5.67
N TYR A 230 15.73 -1.37 4.39
CA TYR A 230 16.95 -2.02 3.91
C TYR A 230 18.20 -1.46 4.61
N HIS A 231 18.39 -0.13 4.58
CA HIS A 231 19.57 0.50 5.18
C HIS A 231 19.70 0.21 6.68
N ILE A 232 18.60 0.15 7.43
CA ILE A 232 18.68 -0.22 8.86
C ILE A 232 19.25 -1.62 9.04
N HIS A 233 18.80 -2.61 8.26
CA HIS A 233 19.34 -3.96 8.40
C HIS A 233 20.78 -4.08 7.87
N GLU A 234 21.16 -3.26 6.90
CA GLU A 234 22.52 -3.18 6.34
C GLU A 234 23.50 -2.61 7.36
N GLU A 235 23.16 -1.46 7.94
CA GLU A 235 24.01 -0.66 8.82
C GLU A 235 24.00 -1.16 10.27
N GLU A 236 22.86 -1.67 10.74
CA GLU A 236 22.62 -1.97 12.15
C GLU A 236 22.34 -3.46 12.38
N THR A 237 22.37 -3.87 13.65
CA THR A 237 21.89 -5.20 14.07
C THR A 237 20.74 -4.98 15.04
N ILE A 238 19.57 -5.50 14.69
CA ILE A 238 18.38 -5.37 15.53
C ILE A 238 18.55 -6.23 16.78
N PRO A 239 18.42 -5.65 17.99
CA PRO A 239 18.67 -6.36 19.24
C PRO A 239 17.65 -7.47 19.49
N ILE A 240 18.11 -8.53 20.14
CA ILE A 240 17.31 -9.68 20.55
C ILE A 240 17.27 -9.70 22.07
N LEU A 241 16.11 -9.42 22.64
CA LEU A 241 15.91 -9.27 24.07
C LEU A 241 15.46 -10.57 24.73
N ASN A 242 16.01 -10.88 25.91
CA ASN A 242 15.50 -11.94 26.78
C ASN A 242 14.28 -11.45 27.61
N GLU A 243 13.79 -12.31 28.52
CA GLU A 243 12.66 -11.98 29.42
C GLU A 243 12.92 -10.78 30.33
N ASP A 244 14.19 -10.50 30.67
CA ASP A 244 14.61 -9.35 31.47
C ASP A 244 14.83 -8.07 30.64
N ASN A 245 14.45 -8.08 29.35
CA ASN A 245 14.72 -7.01 28.38
C ASN A 245 16.21 -6.71 28.15
N LYS A 246 17.10 -7.69 28.38
CA LYS A 246 18.53 -7.57 28.08
C LYS A 246 18.83 -8.06 26.67
N ASP A 247 19.64 -7.31 25.93
CA ASP A 247 20.12 -7.73 24.61
C ASP A 247 21.11 -8.90 24.75
N ILE A 248 20.76 -10.02 24.14
CA ILE A 248 21.56 -11.26 24.14
C ILE A 248 22.12 -11.59 22.75
N SER A 249 22.00 -10.70 21.76
CA SER A 249 22.39 -10.93 20.36
C SER A 249 23.83 -11.44 20.22
N HIS A 250 24.75 -10.92 21.03
CA HIS A 250 26.17 -11.33 21.02
C HIS A 250 26.41 -12.76 21.53
N SER A 251 25.49 -13.29 22.33
CA SER A 251 25.58 -14.66 22.89
C SER A 251 24.97 -15.71 21.96
N LEU A 252 24.32 -15.28 20.87
CA LEU A 252 23.63 -16.16 19.94
C LEU A 252 24.53 -16.58 18.77
N GLN A 253 24.24 -17.76 18.24
CA GLN A 253 24.94 -18.28 17.07
C GLN A 253 24.61 -17.46 15.82
N TRP A 254 25.56 -17.39 14.91
CA TRP A 254 25.35 -16.79 13.60
C TRP A 254 24.29 -17.56 12.82
N CYS A 255 23.51 -16.83 12.02
CA CYS A 255 22.55 -17.47 11.14
C CYS A 255 23.27 -18.26 10.05
N ASP A 256 23.09 -19.58 10.09
CA ASP A 256 23.55 -20.56 9.10
C ASP A 256 22.96 -20.37 7.69
N ARG A 257 21.78 -19.75 7.57
CA ARG A 257 21.14 -19.51 6.26
C ARG A 257 21.82 -18.38 5.49
N CYS A 258 22.18 -17.29 6.17
CA CYS A 258 22.83 -16.14 5.56
C CYS A 258 24.31 -16.03 5.94
N ASN A 259 24.85 -17.02 6.65
CA ASN A 259 26.21 -16.98 7.23
C ASN A 259 26.49 -15.67 7.97
N GLY A 260 25.51 -15.18 8.72
CA GLY A 260 25.63 -13.96 9.51
C GLY A 260 25.61 -12.65 8.74
N THR A 261 25.37 -12.65 7.43
CA THR A 261 25.23 -11.40 6.66
C THR A 261 23.93 -10.68 7.00
N GLY A 262 22.88 -11.40 7.40
CA GLY A 262 21.53 -10.88 7.55
C GLY A 262 20.77 -10.74 6.23
N PHE A 263 21.46 -10.92 5.10
CA PHE A 263 20.96 -10.68 3.75
C PHE A 263 21.33 -11.79 2.77
N LEU A 264 20.49 -11.97 1.78
CA LEU A 264 20.65 -12.90 0.68
C LEU A 264 20.39 -12.12 -0.63
N PRO A 265 21.44 -11.59 -1.28
CA PRO A 265 21.31 -10.74 -2.47
C PRO A 265 20.51 -11.38 -3.61
N GLN A 266 20.57 -12.71 -3.74
CA GLN A 266 19.78 -13.45 -4.72
C GLN A 266 18.26 -13.32 -4.53
N TYR A 267 17.81 -12.93 -3.34
CA TYR A 267 16.41 -12.65 -3.02
C TYR A 267 16.12 -11.15 -2.88
N GLN A 268 16.93 -10.25 -3.45
CA GLN A 268 16.68 -8.81 -3.38
C GLN A 268 15.30 -8.40 -3.90
N HIS A 269 14.72 -9.18 -4.82
CA HIS A 269 13.36 -8.97 -5.32
C HIS A 269 12.24 -9.36 -4.33
N ILE A 270 12.57 -9.97 -3.18
CA ILE A 270 11.65 -10.34 -2.11
C ILE A 270 12.16 -9.72 -0.81
N GLU A 271 11.41 -8.75 -0.24
CA GLU A 271 11.76 -8.10 1.04
C GLU A 271 13.18 -7.51 1.05
N ASN A 272 13.64 -7.00 -0.10
CA ASN A 272 14.99 -6.46 -0.31
C ASN A 272 16.11 -7.43 0.10
N GLY A 273 15.87 -8.74 0.02
CA GLY A 273 16.87 -9.76 0.31
C GLY A 273 17.12 -9.99 1.80
N ILE A 274 16.31 -9.43 2.70
CA ILE A 274 16.44 -9.68 4.15
C ILE A 274 16.25 -11.18 4.42
N CYS A 275 17.16 -11.76 5.21
CA CYS A 275 17.10 -13.19 5.51
C CYS A 275 15.92 -13.50 6.44
N PHE A 276 14.91 -14.23 5.94
CA PHE A 276 13.72 -14.61 6.72
C PHE A 276 14.00 -15.52 7.92
N LYS A 277 15.15 -16.24 7.95
CA LYS A 277 15.49 -17.11 9.08
C LYS A 277 15.90 -16.29 10.30
N CYS A 278 16.79 -15.31 10.12
CA CYS A 278 17.24 -14.44 11.20
C CYS A 278 16.51 -13.10 11.24
N ARG A 279 15.56 -12.84 10.33
CA ARG A 279 14.82 -11.56 10.25
C ARG A 279 15.76 -10.34 10.16
N GLY A 280 16.87 -10.49 9.43
CA GLY A 280 17.92 -9.46 9.34
C GLY A 280 18.80 -9.26 10.58
N THR A 281 18.58 -9.97 11.70
CA THR A 281 19.37 -9.84 12.95
C THR A 281 20.76 -10.48 12.88
N LYS A 282 21.08 -11.21 11.81
CA LYS A 282 22.35 -11.96 11.63
C LYS A 282 22.53 -13.14 12.62
N ARG A 283 21.62 -13.32 13.59
CA ARG A 283 21.67 -14.33 14.65
C ARG A 283 20.52 -15.33 14.57
N ILE A 284 20.71 -16.54 15.11
CA ILE A 284 19.63 -17.50 15.31
C ILE A 284 18.99 -17.24 16.66
N PHE A 285 17.73 -16.85 16.64
CA PHE A 285 16.86 -16.79 17.79
C PHE A 285 15.59 -17.53 17.40
N TYR A 286 15.28 -18.56 18.17
CA TYR A 286 14.04 -19.33 18.01
C TYR A 286 12.86 -18.48 18.45
#